data_AF-W2U0Y9-F1
#
_entry.id   AF-W2U0Y9-F1
#
_cell.length_a   1.000
_cell.length_b   1.000
_cell.length_c   1.000
_cell.angle_alpha   90.00
_cell.angle_beta   90.00
_cell.angle_gamma   90.00
#
_symmetry.space_group_name_H-M   'P 1'
#
loop_
_entity.id
_entity.type
_entity.pdbx_description
1 polymer ?
#
loop_
_entity_poly.entity_id
_entity_poly.type
_entity_poly.pdbx_seq_one_letter_code
_entity_poly.pdbx_strand_id
1 'polypeptide(L)'
;MALGGYPLDGQAYFPGETPYLLGTPAPYGVPFRSLVPQELRNLLVVSQAAGFDSVAAFSARVVPLQMALGEAAGVAVALLRKAPQAGLMKVPLADFHELAASGQALEALRKRLAQRGARFSSPEGGRVEAERPGYREAVALLRRGLFAGPYYLKGSLGLSEPILLGDFLANLEHYYRAKGPEERLRVVLKARELFREELQKPLKRFTLNQLLQALGEGKLSGADPVTRGEAALLLYRLLP
;
A
#
# COMPACT_ATOMS: atom_id res chain seq x y z
N MET A 1 -13.78 7.22 7.81
CA MET A 1 -14.27 6.47 8.99
C MET A 1 -13.17 6.25 10.00
N ALA A 2 -11.96 5.99 9.55
CA ALA A 2 -10.75 6.03 10.36
C ALA A 2 -9.62 6.61 9.51
N LEU A 3 -8.49 6.95 10.14
CA LEU A 3 -7.26 7.30 9.46
C LEU A 3 -6.22 6.19 9.64
N GLY A 4 -5.68 5.72 8.52
CA GLY A 4 -4.44 4.96 8.47
C GLY A 4 -3.25 5.89 8.23
N GLY A 5 -2.05 5.30 8.17
CA GLY A 5 -0.80 6.07 8.04
C GLY A 5 0.43 5.32 8.56
N TYR A 6 0.26 4.09 9.03
CA TYR A 6 1.38 3.26 9.47
C TYR A 6 2.25 2.84 8.28
N PRO A 7 3.56 2.65 8.50
CA PRO A 7 4.48 2.15 7.49
C PRO A 7 3.98 0.89 6.80
N LEU A 8 4.29 0.77 5.51
CA LEU A 8 3.85 -0.30 4.64
C LEU A 8 4.80 -1.51 4.75
N ASP A 9 4.81 -2.13 5.93
CA ASP A 9 5.72 -3.22 6.25
C ASP A 9 5.06 -4.59 6.04
N GLY A 10 5.63 -5.38 5.14
CA GLY A 10 5.27 -6.77 4.93
C GLY A 10 6.36 -7.73 5.38
N GLN A 11 5.92 -8.89 5.87
CA GLN A 11 6.81 -9.97 6.24
C GLN A 11 7.32 -10.70 4.99
N ALA A 12 8.50 -11.31 5.12
CA ALA A 12 8.98 -12.27 4.13
C ALA A 12 8.08 -13.50 4.13
N TYR A 13 7.76 -14.01 2.94
CA TYR A 13 7.03 -15.26 2.74
C TYR A 13 7.98 -16.45 2.61
N PHE A 14 9.22 -16.20 2.15
CA PHE A 14 10.24 -17.23 1.99
C PHE A 14 11.43 -17.03 2.94
N PRO A 15 12.10 -18.12 3.36
CA PRO A 15 13.36 -18.02 4.09
C PRO A 15 14.41 -17.21 3.31
N GLY A 16 15.01 -16.22 3.96
CA GLY A 16 16.04 -15.37 3.37
C GLY A 16 15.54 -14.33 2.36
N GLU A 17 14.22 -14.22 2.15
CA GLU A 17 13.65 -13.16 1.32
C GLU A 17 13.75 -11.80 2.00
N THR A 18 14.02 -10.77 1.19
CA THR A 18 13.99 -9.39 1.66
C THR A 18 12.56 -9.03 2.10
N PRO A 19 12.33 -8.44 3.28
CA PRO A 19 10.98 -8.02 3.68
C PRO A 19 10.41 -6.95 2.72
N TYR A 20 9.08 -6.85 2.65
CA TYR A 20 8.41 -5.83 1.85
C TYR A 20 8.43 -4.51 2.60
N LEU A 21 9.35 -3.62 2.25
CA LEU A 21 9.49 -2.29 2.86
C LEU A 21 9.05 -1.23 1.86
N LEU A 22 7.74 -0.98 1.78
CA LEU A 22 7.15 -0.11 0.75
C LEU A 22 7.08 1.37 1.17
N GLY A 23 7.74 1.72 2.28
CA GLY A 23 7.86 3.08 2.78
C GLY A 23 6.71 3.52 3.70
N THR A 24 6.64 4.83 3.94
CA THR A 24 5.65 5.43 4.85
C THR A 24 4.61 6.20 4.04
N PRO A 25 3.32 5.81 4.07
CA PRO A 25 2.29 6.51 3.31
C PRO A 25 1.95 7.84 3.98
N ALA A 26 1.35 8.76 3.23
CA ALA A 26 0.64 9.87 3.85
C ALA A 26 -0.58 9.31 4.62
N PRO A 27 -1.08 10.00 5.65
CA PRO A 27 -2.33 9.62 6.29
C PRO A 27 -3.45 9.49 5.26
N TYR A 28 -4.17 8.38 5.32
CA TYR A 28 -5.24 8.06 4.37
C TYR A 28 -6.52 7.68 5.09
N GLY A 29 -7.65 8.09 4.53
CA GLY A 29 -8.96 7.75 5.07
C GLY A 29 -9.39 6.35 4.68
N VAL A 30 -9.85 5.56 5.64
CA VAL A 30 -10.57 4.31 5.34
C VAL A 30 -12.06 4.65 5.14
N PRO A 31 -12.64 4.39 3.95
CA PRO A 31 -14.05 4.63 3.70
C PRO A 31 -14.92 3.53 4.32
N PHE A 32 -16.17 3.86 4.70
CA PHE A 32 -17.07 2.87 5.32
C PHE A 32 -17.33 1.66 4.40
N ARG A 33 -17.44 1.90 3.10
CA ARG A 33 -17.67 0.86 2.09
C ARG A 33 -16.62 -0.26 2.09
N SER A 34 -15.40 0.01 2.57
CA SER A 34 -14.38 -1.04 2.71
C SER A 34 -14.79 -2.13 3.70
N LEU A 35 -15.69 -1.83 4.64
CA LEU A 35 -16.19 -2.78 5.64
C LEU A 35 -17.41 -3.57 5.16
N VAL A 36 -18.00 -3.20 4.01
CA VAL A 36 -19.27 -3.76 3.51
C VAL A 36 -18.98 -4.78 2.41
N PRO A 37 -19.25 -6.09 2.63
CA PRO A 37 -19.11 -7.11 1.58
C PRO A 37 -20.13 -6.89 0.46
N GLN A 38 -19.76 -7.15 -0.80
CA GLN A 38 -20.63 -6.88 -1.95
C GLN A 38 -21.89 -7.77 -2.01
N GLU A 39 -21.77 -9.03 -1.59
CA GLU A 39 -22.83 -10.04 -1.77
C GLU A 39 -23.58 -10.35 -0.47
N LEU A 40 -23.00 -10.01 0.68
CA LEU A 40 -23.56 -10.34 1.99
C LEU A 40 -24.19 -9.10 2.62
N ARG A 41 -25.48 -9.20 2.93
CA ARG A 41 -26.21 -8.17 3.69
C ARG A 41 -26.04 -8.39 5.19
N ASN A 42 -26.20 -7.32 5.96
CA ASN A 42 -26.17 -7.35 7.44
C ASN A 42 -24.86 -7.87 8.04
N LEU A 43 -23.77 -7.82 7.28
CA LEU A 43 -22.44 -8.19 7.72
C LEU A 43 -21.51 -6.98 7.53
N LEU A 44 -20.68 -6.71 8.54
CA LEU A 44 -19.52 -5.83 8.42
C LEU A 44 -18.27 -6.65 8.70
N VAL A 45 -17.28 -6.50 7.83
CA VAL A 45 -15.95 -7.11 8.03
C VAL A 45 -15.03 -6.06 8.62
N VAL A 46 -14.63 -6.27 9.86
CA VAL A 46 -13.81 -5.34 10.65
C VAL A 46 -12.50 -6.01 11.03
N SER A 47 -11.62 -6.16 10.05
CA SER A 47 -10.28 -6.72 10.24
C SER A 47 -9.44 -6.44 8.99
N GLN A 48 -8.22 -6.98 8.96
CA GLN A 48 -7.40 -7.04 7.75
C GLN A 48 -8.09 -7.72 6.54
N ALA A 49 -9.15 -8.51 6.76
CA ALA A 49 -9.92 -9.16 5.69
C ALA A 49 -10.97 -8.24 5.03
N ALA A 50 -11.08 -6.98 5.45
CA ALA A 50 -11.95 -6.02 4.80
C ALA A 50 -11.40 -5.60 3.41
N GLY A 51 -12.18 -4.84 2.65
CA GLY A 51 -11.81 -4.39 1.31
C GLY A 51 -10.71 -3.34 1.30
N PHE A 52 -9.47 -3.80 1.13
CA PHE A 52 -8.26 -2.97 0.98
C PHE A 52 -7.52 -3.29 -0.32
N ASP A 53 -6.84 -2.30 -0.88
CA ASP A 53 -5.78 -2.54 -1.86
C ASP A 53 -4.65 -3.33 -1.19
N SER A 54 -3.93 -4.15 -1.96
CA SER A 54 -2.79 -4.95 -1.49
C SER A 54 -1.78 -4.13 -0.66
N VAL A 55 -1.46 -2.92 -1.12
CA VAL A 55 -0.55 -1.99 -0.45
C VAL A 55 -1.13 -1.45 0.86
N ALA A 56 -2.43 -1.11 0.87
CA ALA A 56 -3.10 -0.60 2.06
C ALA A 56 -3.20 -1.69 3.15
N ALA A 57 -3.30 -2.97 2.76
CA ALA A 57 -3.34 -4.09 3.70
C ALA A 57 -2.11 -4.18 4.60
N PHE A 58 -0.91 -3.80 4.11
CA PHE A 58 0.31 -3.74 4.94
C PHE A 58 0.18 -2.75 6.11
N SER A 59 -0.55 -1.66 5.91
CA SER A 59 -0.80 -0.62 6.91
C SER A 59 -2.06 -0.91 7.75
N ALA A 60 -3.10 -1.49 7.14
CA ALA A 60 -4.41 -1.69 7.74
C ALA A 60 -4.43 -2.73 8.88
N ARG A 61 -3.44 -3.62 8.93
CA ARG A 61 -3.33 -4.72 9.90
C ARG A 61 -2.96 -4.30 11.32
N VAL A 62 -2.66 -3.02 11.56
CA VAL A 62 -2.24 -2.51 12.87
C VAL A 62 -3.42 -2.32 13.82
N VAL A 63 -3.20 -2.66 15.10
CA VAL A 63 -4.24 -2.67 16.14
C VAL A 63 -5.01 -1.35 16.25
N PRO A 64 -4.37 -0.16 16.27
CA PRO A 64 -5.10 1.10 16.46
C PRO A 64 -6.11 1.39 15.33
N LEU A 65 -5.76 1.06 14.09
CA LEU A 65 -6.68 1.22 12.97
C LEU A 65 -7.83 0.21 13.08
N GLN A 66 -7.55 -1.05 13.41
CA GLN A 66 -8.59 -2.07 13.59
C GLN A 66 -9.59 -1.70 14.70
N MET A 67 -9.12 -1.13 15.81
CA MET A 67 -9.99 -0.62 16.88
C MET A 67 -10.91 0.49 16.36
N ALA A 68 -10.38 1.45 15.59
CA ALA A 68 -11.17 2.53 15.00
C ALA A 68 -12.22 2.01 13.99
N LEU A 69 -11.88 0.99 13.21
CA LEU A 69 -12.84 0.32 12.31
C LEU A 69 -13.94 -0.40 13.11
N GLY A 70 -13.61 -1.02 14.24
CA GLY A 70 -14.59 -1.68 15.12
C GLY A 70 -15.55 -0.70 15.76
N GLU A 71 -15.05 0.44 16.22
CA GLU A 71 -15.89 1.52 16.72
C GLU A 71 -16.82 2.05 15.61
N ALA A 72 -16.28 2.30 14.42
CA ALA A 72 -17.04 2.71 13.25
C ALA A 72 -18.19 1.76 12.92
N ALA A 73 -17.93 0.45 12.92
CA ALA A 73 -18.94 -0.57 12.70
C ALA A 73 -20.02 -0.57 13.80
N GLY A 74 -19.61 -0.51 15.08
CA GLY A 74 -20.56 -0.45 16.20
C GLY A 74 -21.46 0.78 16.17
N VAL A 75 -20.91 1.95 15.81
CA VAL A 75 -21.70 3.18 15.64
C VAL A 75 -22.66 3.06 14.45
N ALA A 76 -22.24 2.49 13.32
CA ALA A 76 -23.10 2.27 12.17
C ALA A 76 -24.29 1.36 12.52
N VAL A 77 -24.04 0.24 13.20
CA VAL A 77 -25.10 -0.65 13.72
C VAL A 77 -26.07 0.11 14.62
N ALA A 78 -25.55 0.93 15.54
CA ALA A 78 -26.39 1.71 16.46
C ALA A 78 -27.23 2.78 15.74
N LEU A 79 -26.70 3.42 14.69
CA LEU A 79 -27.44 4.39 13.89
C LEU A 79 -28.59 3.75 13.13
N LEU A 80 -28.34 2.59 12.49
CA LEU A 80 -29.39 1.84 11.80
C LEU A 80 -30.45 1.30 12.76
N ARG A 81 -30.05 0.93 13.98
CA ARG A 81 -30.96 0.44 15.02
C ARG A 81 -31.83 1.55 15.64
N LYS A 82 -31.38 2.81 15.62
CA LYS A 82 -32.07 3.98 16.21
C LYS A 82 -33.07 4.68 15.28
N ALA A 83 -33.23 4.22 14.03
CA ALA A 83 -34.45 4.49 13.28
C ALA A 83 -35.67 3.95 14.09
N PRO A 84 -36.83 4.64 14.11
CA PRO A 84 -37.84 4.47 15.15
C PRO A 84 -38.24 3.01 15.36
N GLN A 85 -37.92 2.47 16.54
CA GLN A 85 -38.40 1.18 17.01
C GLN A 85 -39.71 1.40 17.78
N ALA A 86 -40.81 1.54 17.06
CA ALA A 86 -42.14 1.36 17.63
C ALA A 86 -42.46 -0.14 17.64
N GLY A 87 -42.28 -0.78 18.80
CA GLY A 87 -42.61 -2.19 19.00
C GLY A 87 -41.57 -3.15 18.40
N LEU A 88 -41.35 -4.26 19.09
CA LEU A 88 -40.55 -5.38 18.64
C LEU A 88 -41.20 -6.00 17.38
N MET A 89 -40.93 -5.44 16.21
CA MET A 89 -41.16 -6.07 14.92
C MET A 89 -39.83 -6.18 14.18
N LYS A 90 -39.67 -7.27 13.43
CA LYS A 90 -38.58 -7.47 12.46
C LYS A 90 -38.62 -6.33 11.45
N VAL A 91 -37.88 -5.24 11.73
CA VAL A 91 -37.52 -4.26 10.71
C VAL A 91 -36.60 -4.99 9.73
N PRO A 92 -36.76 -4.86 8.40
CA PRO A 92 -35.72 -5.27 7.48
C PRO A 92 -34.45 -4.55 7.93
N LEU A 93 -33.44 -5.28 8.41
CA LEU A 93 -32.19 -4.67 8.85
C LEU A 93 -31.72 -3.76 7.71
N ALA A 94 -31.64 -2.47 8.01
CA ALA A 94 -31.22 -1.45 7.06
C ALA A 94 -29.89 -1.89 6.44
N ASP A 95 -29.79 -1.72 5.13
CA ASP A 95 -28.69 -2.29 4.39
C ASP A 95 -27.43 -1.42 4.58
N PHE A 96 -26.34 -2.00 5.10
CA PHE A 96 -25.06 -1.29 5.20
C PHE A 96 -24.60 -0.74 3.85
N HIS A 97 -25.06 -1.32 2.73
CA HIS A 97 -24.85 -0.80 1.39
C HIS A 97 -25.55 0.56 1.18
N GLU A 98 -26.79 0.73 1.64
CA GLU A 98 -27.51 2.01 1.58
C GLU A 98 -26.82 3.07 2.45
N LEU A 99 -26.38 2.69 3.66
CA LEU A 99 -25.58 3.58 4.50
C LEU A 99 -24.29 3.99 3.79
N ALA A 100 -23.58 3.03 3.15
CA ALA A 100 -22.34 3.28 2.43
C ALA A 100 -22.54 4.16 1.18
N ALA A 101 -23.73 4.11 0.56
CA ALA A 101 -24.11 4.91 -0.60
C ALA A 101 -24.66 6.31 -0.23
N SER A 102 -25.11 6.50 1.02
CA SER A 102 -25.73 7.75 1.47
C SER A 102 -24.72 8.72 2.10
N GLY A 103 -24.46 9.85 1.42
CA GLY A 103 -23.62 10.92 1.96
C GLY A 103 -24.12 11.47 3.30
N GLN A 104 -25.45 11.62 3.46
CA GLN A 104 -26.06 12.08 4.71
C GLN A 104 -25.85 11.09 5.87
N ALA A 105 -26.02 9.79 5.61
CA ALA A 105 -25.82 8.76 6.63
C ALA A 105 -24.35 8.65 7.04
N LEU A 106 -23.43 8.75 6.07
CA LEU A 106 -21.99 8.81 6.33
C LEU A 106 -21.60 10.04 7.16
N GLU A 107 -22.22 11.19 6.93
CA GLU A 107 -21.97 12.39 7.72
C GLU A 107 -22.50 12.25 9.16
N ALA A 108 -23.70 11.69 9.35
CA ALA A 108 -24.22 11.39 10.68
C ALA A 108 -23.30 10.44 11.45
N LEU A 109 -22.76 9.43 10.76
CA LEU A 109 -21.80 8.48 11.29
C LEU A 109 -20.47 9.15 11.67
N ARG A 110 -19.90 9.98 10.79
CA ARG A 110 -18.69 10.77 11.08
C ARG A 110 -18.91 11.70 12.27
N LYS A 111 -20.03 12.41 12.33
CA LYS A 111 -20.37 13.29 13.46
C LYS A 111 -20.41 12.52 14.77
N ARG A 112 -21.04 11.34 14.79
CA ARG A 112 -21.14 10.52 16.00
C ARG A 112 -19.78 9.99 16.45
N LEU A 113 -18.91 9.62 15.51
CA LEU A 113 -17.55 9.20 15.82
C LEU A 113 -16.66 10.37 16.28
N ALA A 114 -16.80 11.57 15.70
CA ALA A 114 -16.09 12.77 16.16
C ALA A 114 -16.45 13.11 17.61
N GLN A 115 -17.74 13.01 17.98
CA GLN A 115 -18.19 13.17 19.37
C GLN A 115 -17.55 12.17 20.35
N ARG A 116 -17.01 11.06 19.84
CA ARG A 116 -16.35 10.00 20.62
C ARG A 116 -14.83 10.09 20.55
N GLY A 117 -14.29 11.13 19.90
CA GLY A 117 -12.86 11.40 19.82
C GLY A 117 -12.17 10.91 18.54
N ALA A 118 -12.91 10.38 17.56
CA ALA A 118 -12.31 9.96 16.29
C ALA A 118 -11.74 11.15 15.51
N ARG A 119 -10.55 10.95 14.92
CA ARG A 119 -9.87 11.93 14.06
C ARG A 119 -10.01 11.55 12.59
N PHE A 120 -10.37 12.52 11.75
CA PHE A 120 -10.57 12.31 10.30
C PHE A 120 -9.67 13.15 9.40
N SER A 121 -8.86 14.02 10.00
CA SER A 121 -7.83 14.78 9.31
C SER A 121 -6.49 14.65 10.03
N SER A 122 -5.41 14.77 9.27
CA SER A 122 -4.05 14.94 9.76
C SER A 122 -3.50 16.23 9.19
N PRO A 123 -2.69 17.01 9.93
CA PRO A 123 -1.91 18.10 9.35
C PRO A 123 -0.80 17.57 8.41
N GLU A 124 -0.43 16.29 8.54
CA GLU A 124 0.52 15.64 7.64
C GLU A 124 -0.16 15.31 6.30
N GLY A 125 0.44 15.78 5.21
CA GLY A 125 -0.02 15.52 3.84
C GLY A 125 1.02 14.77 3.01
N GLY A 126 0.58 14.19 1.91
CA GLY A 126 1.47 13.60 0.91
C GLY A 126 1.95 14.63 -0.11
N ARG A 127 3.13 14.40 -0.69
CA ARG A 127 3.64 15.17 -1.83
C ARG A 127 3.37 14.36 -3.09
N VAL A 128 2.42 14.83 -3.89
CA VAL A 128 2.11 14.21 -5.19
C VAL A 128 3.17 14.61 -6.21
N GLU A 129 3.73 13.63 -6.89
CA GLU A 129 4.80 13.81 -7.89
C GLU A 129 4.31 13.45 -9.31
N ALA A 130 3.04 13.75 -9.62
CA ALA A 130 2.37 13.32 -10.86
C ALA A 130 3.09 13.74 -12.15
N GLU A 131 3.76 14.90 -12.12
CA GLU A 131 4.52 15.45 -13.25
C GLU A 131 5.92 14.83 -13.41
N ARG A 132 6.38 14.01 -12.45
CA ARG A 132 7.71 13.40 -12.51
C ARG A 132 7.70 12.16 -13.41
N PRO A 133 8.76 11.95 -14.22
CA PRO A 133 8.93 10.72 -14.98
C PRO A 133 8.85 9.47 -14.07
N GLY A 134 8.15 8.44 -14.52
CA GLY A 134 7.98 7.19 -13.79
C GLY A 134 6.91 7.20 -12.70
N TYR A 135 6.14 8.28 -12.53
CA TYR A 135 5.11 8.35 -11.49
C TYR A 135 4.02 7.29 -11.66
N ARG A 136 3.48 7.13 -12.88
CA ARG A 136 2.39 6.17 -13.13
C ARG A 136 2.87 4.74 -12.93
N GLU A 137 4.08 4.46 -13.37
CA GLU A 137 4.78 3.18 -13.24
C GLU A 137 5.05 2.85 -11.78
N ALA A 138 5.57 3.82 -11.02
CA ALA A 138 5.81 3.68 -9.58
C ALA A 138 4.51 3.41 -8.81
N VAL A 139 3.42 4.11 -9.13
CA VAL A 139 2.10 3.86 -8.52
C VAL A 139 1.58 2.47 -8.87
N ALA A 140 1.71 2.05 -10.13
CA ALA A 140 1.27 0.73 -10.58
C ALA A 140 2.08 -0.40 -9.91
N LEU A 141 3.39 -0.23 -9.80
CA LEU A 141 4.30 -1.14 -9.10
C LEU A 141 3.98 -1.19 -7.60
N LEU A 142 3.80 -0.03 -6.95
CA LEU A 142 3.45 0.04 -5.53
C LEU A 142 2.14 -0.69 -5.22
N ARG A 143 1.12 -0.55 -6.08
CA ARG A 143 -0.16 -1.30 -5.98
C ARG A 143 -0.01 -2.82 -6.15
N ARG A 144 1.15 -3.29 -6.61
CA ARG A 144 1.50 -4.72 -6.71
C ARG A 144 2.47 -5.14 -5.61
N GLY A 145 2.86 -4.23 -4.71
CA GLY A 145 3.89 -4.46 -3.70
C GLY A 145 5.32 -4.47 -4.26
N LEU A 146 5.55 -3.85 -5.42
CA LEU A 146 6.81 -3.90 -6.18
C LEU A 146 7.48 -2.53 -6.36
N PHE A 147 7.42 -1.68 -5.33
CA PHE A 147 8.14 -0.40 -5.33
C PHE A 147 8.63 -0.02 -3.93
N ALA A 148 9.68 -0.70 -3.47
CA ALA A 148 10.33 -0.44 -2.18
C ALA A 148 10.73 1.03 -2.05
N GLY A 149 10.54 1.57 -0.84
CA GLY A 149 10.74 2.98 -0.56
C GLY A 149 11.32 3.21 0.84
N PRO A 150 12.24 4.18 0.99
CA PRO A 150 12.82 4.47 2.29
C PRO A 150 11.81 5.15 3.21
N TYR A 151 11.89 4.85 4.51
CA TYR A 151 10.94 5.36 5.51
C TYR A 151 10.97 6.87 5.73
N TYR A 152 12.09 7.52 5.40
CA TYR A 152 12.22 8.97 5.52
C TYR A 152 11.36 9.72 4.49
N LEU A 153 10.96 9.07 3.39
CA LEU A 153 10.03 9.62 2.38
C LEU A 153 8.57 9.43 2.80
N LYS A 154 8.14 10.20 3.78
CA LYS A 154 6.74 10.16 4.23
C LYS A 154 5.81 10.75 3.18
N GLY A 155 4.87 9.93 2.69
CA GLY A 155 3.83 10.37 1.76
C GLY A 155 4.34 10.82 0.39
N SER A 156 5.53 10.37 -0.01
CA SER A 156 6.18 10.73 -1.26
C SER A 156 6.85 9.51 -1.87
N LEU A 157 6.96 9.46 -3.20
CA LEU A 157 7.67 8.38 -3.89
C LEU A 157 9.15 8.70 -4.08
N GLY A 158 9.54 9.98 -3.93
CA GLY A 158 10.91 10.47 -4.05
C GLY A 158 11.47 10.26 -5.45
N LEU A 159 10.68 10.49 -6.50
CA LEU A 159 11.03 10.05 -7.86
C LEU A 159 12.32 10.68 -8.41
N SER A 160 12.71 11.86 -7.90
CA SER A 160 13.98 12.52 -8.24
C SER A 160 15.17 12.06 -7.40
N GLU A 161 14.94 11.29 -6.33
CA GLU A 161 16.01 10.77 -5.48
C GLU A 161 16.65 9.53 -6.09
N PRO A 162 17.91 9.23 -5.76
CA PRO A 162 18.54 7.98 -6.15
C PRO A 162 17.82 6.78 -5.54
N ILE A 163 17.64 5.69 -6.31
CA ILE A 163 17.20 4.42 -5.74
C ILE A 163 18.40 3.70 -5.10
N LEU A 164 18.19 3.00 -3.98
CA LEU A 164 19.20 2.12 -3.42
C LEU A 164 19.32 0.84 -4.25
N LEU A 165 20.53 0.29 -4.36
CA LEU A 165 20.74 -1.01 -5.02
C LEU A 165 19.88 -2.11 -4.36
N GLY A 166 19.82 -2.12 -3.02
CA GLY A 166 19.03 -3.06 -2.25
C GLY A 166 17.54 -2.99 -2.55
N ASP A 167 16.98 -1.78 -2.68
CA ASP A 167 15.57 -1.57 -3.03
C ASP A 167 15.28 -2.07 -4.44
N PHE A 168 16.14 -1.75 -5.41
CA PHE A 168 16.00 -2.21 -6.79
C PHE A 168 16.00 -3.74 -6.87
N LEU A 169 16.97 -4.39 -6.20
CA LEU A 169 17.06 -5.85 -6.15
C LEU A 169 15.89 -6.48 -5.39
N ALA A 170 15.37 -5.86 -4.33
CA ALA A 170 14.21 -6.35 -3.60
C ALA A 170 12.97 -6.43 -4.50
N ASN A 171 12.71 -5.39 -5.30
CA ASN A 171 11.58 -5.39 -6.24
C ASN A 171 11.68 -6.52 -7.27
N LEU A 172 12.89 -6.78 -7.80
CA LEU A 172 13.11 -7.90 -8.71
C LEU A 172 12.96 -9.26 -8.00
N GLU A 173 13.52 -9.39 -6.80
CA GLU A 173 13.45 -10.61 -5.99
C GLU A 173 11.99 -10.98 -5.70
N HIS A 174 11.19 -10.03 -5.20
CA HIS A 174 9.77 -10.23 -4.89
C HIS A 174 8.97 -10.69 -6.10
N TYR A 175 9.19 -10.05 -7.26
CA TYR A 175 8.51 -10.48 -8.48
C TYR A 175 8.95 -11.88 -8.91
N TYR A 176 10.26 -12.16 -8.97
CA TYR A 176 10.74 -13.42 -9.51
C TYR A 176 10.46 -14.61 -8.58
N ARG A 177 10.38 -14.40 -7.26
CA ARG A 177 9.88 -15.42 -6.31
C ARG A 177 8.40 -15.75 -6.52
N ALA A 178 7.58 -14.75 -6.88
CA ALA A 178 6.14 -14.93 -7.04
C ALA A 178 5.74 -15.47 -8.42
N LYS A 179 6.37 -15.00 -9.51
CA LYS A 179 5.89 -15.23 -10.88
C LYS A 179 7.00 -15.30 -11.94
N GLY A 180 8.25 -15.48 -11.53
CA GLY A 180 9.43 -15.36 -12.39
C GLY A 180 10.02 -16.64 -12.93
N PRO A 181 10.84 -16.57 -14.00
CA PRO A 181 11.80 -17.63 -14.33
C PRO A 181 12.82 -17.79 -13.20
N GLU A 182 13.10 -19.03 -12.81
CA GLU A 182 14.02 -19.34 -11.72
C GLU A 182 15.45 -18.86 -12.03
N GLU A 183 15.86 -18.86 -13.30
CA GLU A 183 17.16 -18.39 -13.74
C GLU A 183 17.36 -16.89 -13.43
N ARG A 184 16.32 -16.08 -13.63
CA ARG A 184 16.36 -14.65 -13.32
C ARG A 184 16.41 -14.40 -11.82
N LEU A 185 15.70 -15.22 -11.03
CA LEU A 185 15.81 -15.17 -9.56
C LEU A 185 17.24 -15.47 -9.10
N ARG A 186 17.88 -16.52 -9.66
CA ARG A 186 19.28 -16.87 -9.32
C ARG A 186 20.25 -15.72 -9.60
N VAL A 187 20.07 -15.01 -10.71
CA VAL A 187 20.86 -13.81 -11.04
C VAL A 187 20.69 -12.73 -9.96
N VAL A 188 19.45 -12.45 -9.55
CA VAL A 188 19.15 -11.42 -8.53
C VAL A 188 19.74 -11.81 -7.17
N LEU A 189 19.59 -13.07 -6.75
CA LEU A 189 20.16 -13.56 -5.49
C LEU A 189 21.68 -13.50 -5.51
N LYS A 190 22.32 -13.86 -6.65
CA LYS A 190 23.77 -13.76 -6.77
C LYS A 190 24.25 -12.31 -6.75
N ALA A 191 23.53 -11.39 -7.39
CA ALA A 191 23.83 -9.97 -7.32
C ALA A 191 23.76 -9.44 -5.88
N ARG A 192 22.74 -9.83 -5.09
CA ARG A 192 22.64 -9.45 -3.68
C ARG A 192 23.83 -9.95 -2.86
N GLU A 193 24.30 -11.17 -3.13
CA GLU A 193 25.47 -11.72 -2.46
C GLU A 193 26.75 -10.96 -2.82
N LEU A 194 26.98 -10.71 -4.11
CA LEU A 194 28.19 -10.04 -4.62
C LEU A 194 28.28 -8.59 -4.16
N PHE A 195 27.16 -7.86 -4.17
CA PHE A 195 27.10 -6.44 -3.85
C PHE A 195 26.58 -6.18 -2.41
N ARG A 196 26.78 -7.11 -1.48
CA ARG A 196 26.26 -7.03 -0.10
C ARG A 196 26.61 -5.71 0.60
N GLU A 197 27.86 -5.27 0.47
CA GLU A 197 28.38 -4.04 1.09
C GLU A 197 27.89 -2.74 0.39
N GLU A 198 27.17 -2.88 -0.72
CA GLU A 198 26.67 -1.77 -1.53
C GLU A 198 25.14 -1.67 -1.54
N LEU A 199 24.42 -2.59 -0.89
CA LEU A 199 22.94 -2.61 -0.90
C LEU A 199 22.32 -1.31 -0.39
N GLN A 200 22.99 -0.63 0.54
CA GLN A 200 22.54 0.65 1.13
C GLN A 200 23.10 1.87 0.38
N LYS A 201 23.76 1.68 -0.77
CA LYS A 201 24.30 2.77 -1.60
C LYS A 201 23.36 3.05 -2.79
N PRO A 202 23.36 4.29 -3.32
CA PRO A 202 22.68 4.61 -4.56
C PRO A 202 23.10 3.69 -5.72
N LEU A 203 22.12 3.19 -6.46
CA LEU A 203 22.35 2.35 -7.63
C LEU A 203 23.11 3.12 -8.70
N LYS A 204 24.34 2.69 -8.95
CA LYS A 204 25.19 3.22 -10.01
C LYS A 204 24.74 2.69 -11.37
N ARG A 205 24.83 3.55 -12.39
CA ARG A 205 24.46 3.20 -13.78
C ARG A 205 25.30 2.03 -14.31
N PHE A 206 26.58 1.99 -13.94
CA PHE A 206 27.48 0.90 -14.29
C PHE A 206 26.98 -0.45 -13.72
N THR A 207 26.70 -0.49 -12.43
CA THR A 207 26.15 -1.68 -11.74
C THR A 207 24.80 -2.08 -12.32
N LEU A 208 23.90 -1.11 -12.58
CA LEU A 208 22.63 -1.39 -13.25
C LEU A 208 22.84 -2.09 -14.60
N ASN A 209 23.75 -1.58 -15.44
CA ASN A 209 23.98 -2.15 -16.76
C ASN A 209 24.62 -3.55 -16.70
N GLN A 210 25.43 -3.85 -15.67
CA GLN A 210 25.90 -5.22 -15.42
C GLN A 210 24.74 -6.16 -15.05
N LEU A 211 23.83 -5.70 -14.17
CA LEU A 211 22.65 -6.47 -13.78
C LEU A 211 21.71 -6.73 -14.97
N LEU A 212 21.45 -5.70 -15.78
CA LEU A 212 20.63 -5.84 -16.98
C LEU A 212 21.23 -6.86 -17.94
N GLN A 213 22.53 -6.76 -18.22
CA GLN A 213 23.21 -7.73 -19.08
C GLN A 213 23.09 -9.17 -18.54
N ALA A 214 23.26 -9.36 -17.22
CA ALA A 214 23.09 -10.66 -16.58
C ALA A 214 21.65 -11.20 -16.62
N LEU A 215 20.65 -10.30 -16.67
CA LEU A 215 19.24 -10.64 -16.86
C LEU A 215 18.83 -10.85 -18.33
N GLY A 216 19.78 -10.73 -19.27
CA GLY A 216 19.54 -10.83 -20.72
C GLY A 216 18.94 -9.56 -21.33
N GLU A 217 19.05 -8.42 -20.64
CA GLU A 217 18.51 -7.13 -21.04
C GLU A 217 19.59 -6.23 -21.66
N GLY A 218 19.16 -5.32 -22.53
CA GLY A 218 20.05 -4.32 -23.13
C GLY A 218 20.54 -3.26 -22.12
N LYS A 219 21.72 -2.70 -22.39
CA LYS A 219 22.26 -1.57 -21.61
C LYS A 219 21.42 -0.32 -21.81
N LEU A 220 21.38 0.53 -20.79
CA LEU A 220 20.70 1.82 -20.80
C LEU A 220 21.69 2.97 -20.58
N SER A 221 21.47 4.06 -21.31
CA SER A 221 22.10 5.37 -21.08
C SER A 221 21.28 6.20 -20.10
N GLY A 222 21.92 7.11 -19.38
CA GLY A 222 21.25 8.03 -18.46
C GLY A 222 22.21 8.62 -17.44
N ALA A 223 21.70 9.48 -16.56
CA ALA A 223 22.49 10.10 -15.50
C ALA A 223 22.97 9.05 -14.47
N ASP A 224 23.97 9.40 -13.66
CA ASP A 224 24.40 8.63 -12.49
C ASP A 224 24.27 9.48 -11.23
N PRO A 225 23.71 8.96 -10.12
CA PRO A 225 23.10 7.64 -9.93
C PRO A 225 21.70 7.51 -10.58
N VAL A 226 21.19 6.28 -10.65
CA VAL A 226 19.85 5.97 -11.18
C VAL A 226 18.78 6.54 -10.25
N THR A 227 17.86 7.33 -10.78
CA THR A 227 16.76 7.88 -9.97
C THR A 227 15.66 6.85 -9.73
N ARG A 228 14.85 7.05 -8.68
CA ARG A 228 13.68 6.22 -8.39
C ARG A 228 12.64 6.26 -9.52
N GLY A 229 12.48 7.40 -10.20
CA GLY A 229 11.61 7.53 -11.36
C GLY A 229 12.09 6.72 -12.58
N GLU A 230 13.38 6.80 -12.90
CA GLU A 230 13.98 5.95 -13.94
C GLU A 230 13.90 4.46 -13.58
N ALA A 231 14.14 4.11 -12.31
CA ALA A 231 14.01 2.76 -11.83
C ALA A 231 12.56 2.24 -11.92
N ALA A 232 11.56 3.09 -11.65
CA ALA A 232 10.15 2.74 -11.80
C ALA A 232 9.80 2.39 -13.25
N LEU A 233 10.21 3.22 -14.21
CA LEU A 233 10.03 2.96 -15.65
C LEU A 233 10.66 1.62 -16.06
N LEU A 234 11.88 1.38 -15.58
CA LEU A 234 12.60 0.15 -15.87
C LEU A 234 11.93 -1.07 -15.25
N LEU A 235 11.63 -1.04 -13.95
CA LEU A 235 10.98 -2.14 -13.24
C LEU A 235 9.62 -2.46 -13.86
N TYR A 236 8.83 -1.44 -14.22
CA TYR A 236 7.52 -1.65 -14.85
C TYR A 236 7.62 -2.38 -16.20
N ARG A 237 8.69 -2.13 -16.96
CA ARG A 237 8.98 -2.88 -18.20
C ARG A 237 9.44 -4.30 -17.92
N LEU A 238 10.25 -4.51 -16.88
CA LEU A 238 10.82 -5.82 -16.54
C LEU A 238 9.83 -6.76 -15.84
N LEU A 239 8.81 -6.20 -15.16
CA LEU A 239 7.92 -6.90 -14.25
C LEU A 239 6.45 -6.81 -14.73
N PRO A 240 6.06 -7.56 -15.80
CA PRO A 240 4.72 -7.50 -16.38
C PRO A 240 3.58 -7.91 -15.43
#